data_AF-F6I5L1-F1
#
_entry.id   AF-F6I5L1-F1
#
_cell.length_a   1.000
_cell.length_b   1.000
_cell.length_c   1.000
_cell.angle_alpha   90.00
_cell.angle_beta   90.00
_cell.angle_gamma   90.00
#
_symmetry.space_group_name_H-M   'P 1'
#
loop_
_entity.id
_entity.type
_entity.pdbx_description
1 polymer ?
#
loop_
_entity_poly.entity_id
_entity_poly.type
_entity_poly.pdbx_seq_one_letter_code
_entity_poly.pdbx_strand_id
1 'polypeptide(L)'
;MDVAHLSTKCFLSPIPSSSLPVLSRIPISLRRSRRAASLRRIRLCSASGSDTLVAGSRKEDGRVSEAARKKEDEFGDLKSWMHENGLPPCKVVLKERPSHHEQHKAIHYIAASEDLQAGDVAFSVPDSLVVTLERVLGNETIAELLTTNKLSELACLALYLMYEKKQGKKSFWYPYIRELDRQRGRGQLAVESPLLWSESELAYLTGSPTKAEVLERAEGIKREYNELDTVWFMAGSLFQQYPYDIPTEAFPFEIFKQAFVAIQSCVVHLQKVSLARRFALVPLGPPLLAYRSNCKAMLAAVDGSVQLVVDRPYKAGESIVVWCGPQPNSKLLLNYGFVDEDNSYDRIVVEAALNTEDPQYQDKRMVAQRNGKLTVQKFHVSVGKEREAVSDMLPYLRLGYVSDPSEMQSVISSQGPICPVSPCMERAVLDQLVDYFERRLAGYPTTMSEDECLLADSNLNPKKLVATQLVRLEKKMLNACLKATVDLINQLPDHTVSPCPAPYTPLLK
;
A
#
# COMPACT_ATOMS: atom_id res chain seq x y z
N MET A 1 -40.12 4.00 15.33
CA MET A 1 -40.69 5.06 14.49
C MET A 1 -39.55 6.00 14.13
N ASP A 2 -39.63 6.60 12.94
CA ASP A 2 -38.64 7.47 12.27
C ASP A 2 -37.60 6.76 11.37
N VAL A 3 -38.12 6.37 10.20
CA VAL A 3 -37.39 6.11 8.96
C VAL A 3 -37.11 7.47 8.32
N ALA A 4 -35.87 7.95 8.43
CA ALA A 4 -35.43 9.16 7.75
C ALA A 4 -35.26 8.88 6.25
N HIS A 5 -36.13 9.51 5.44
CA HIS A 5 -36.05 9.53 3.98
C HIS A 5 -34.72 10.14 3.51
N LEU A 6 -33.83 9.31 2.95
CA LEU A 6 -32.80 9.76 2.02
C LEU A 6 -33.41 9.84 0.61
N SER A 7 -34.26 10.84 0.39
CA SER A 7 -34.63 11.29 -0.94
C SER A 7 -33.65 12.37 -1.36
N THR A 8 -32.60 12.00 -2.10
CA THR A 8 -31.88 12.94 -2.95
C THR A 8 -32.89 13.44 -3.99
N LYS A 9 -33.45 14.62 -3.75
CA LYS A 9 -34.47 15.21 -4.62
C LYS A 9 -33.88 15.48 -6.01
N CYS A 10 -34.28 14.64 -6.96
CA CYS A 10 -34.12 14.86 -8.40
C CYS A 10 -34.96 16.08 -8.81
N PHE A 11 -34.31 17.20 -9.13
CA PHE A 11 -34.98 18.37 -9.71
C PHE A 11 -34.50 18.58 -11.15
N LEU A 12 -35.43 18.57 -12.11
CA LEU A 12 -35.18 18.96 -13.50
C LEU A 12 -35.57 20.43 -13.66
N SER A 13 -34.61 21.36 -13.72
CA SER A 13 -34.85 22.75 -14.18
C SER A 13 -33.54 23.40 -14.70
N PRO A 14 -33.51 23.97 -15.92
CA PRO A 14 -32.33 24.63 -16.47
C PRO A 14 -32.33 26.16 -16.25
N ILE A 15 -31.17 26.75 -15.93
CA ILE A 15 -30.90 28.20 -15.97
C ILE A 15 -29.56 28.44 -16.70
N PRO A 16 -29.43 29.47 -17.57
CA PRO A 16 -28.31 29.58 -18.52
C PRO A 16 -27.08 30.33 -17.97
N SER A 17 -25.90 29.94 -18.44
CA SER A 17 -24.60 30.55 -18.13
C SER A 17 -24.04 31.36 -19.31
N SER A 18 -23.38 32.48 -18.98
CA SER A 18 -22.65 33.36 -19.90
C SER A 18 -21.16 33.01 -19.95
N SER A 19 -20.60 33.09 -21.15
CA SER A 19 -19.24 32.72 -21.56
C SER A 19 -18.26 33.91 -21.60
N LEU A 20 -16.95 33.60 -21.81
CA LEU A 20 -15.88 34.32 -22.57
C LEU A 20 -14.49 34.33 -21.85
N PRO A 21 -13.33 34.54 -22.53
CA PRO A 21 -12.46 33.42 -22.92
C PRO A 21 -10.93 33.62 -22.68
N VAL A 22 -10.19 32.52 -22.90
CA VAL A 22 -8.86 32.33 -23.54
C VAL A 22 -7.93 33.53 -23.76
N LEU A 23 -6.64 33.38 -23.40
CA LEU A 23 -5.51 33.52 -24.35
C LEU A 23 -4.14 33.09 -23.75
N SER A 24 -3.24 32.78 -24.68
CA SER A 24 -1.95 32.09 -24.56
C SER A 24 -0.80 33.03 -24.98
N ARG A 25 0.45 32.73 -24.56
CA ARG A 25 1.65 32.54 -25.44
C ARG A 25 3.03 33.01 -24.90
N ILE A 26 3.93 32.02 -24.68
CA ILE A 26 5.34 31.80 -25.14
C ILE A 26 6.49 32.82 -24.75
N PRO A 27 7.79 32.64 -25.13
CA PRO A 27 8.92 32.22 -24.26
C PRO A 27 10.17 33.14 -24.31
N ILE A 28 11.24 32.89 -23.52
CA ILE A 28 12.62 33.33 -23.86
C ILE A 28 13.66 32.30 -23.41
N SER A 29 14.76 32.24 -24.17
CA SER A 29 15.80 31.22 -24.25
C SER A 29 17.14 31.56 -23.57
N LEU A 30 17.97 30.50 -23.46
CA LEU A 30 19.44 30.46 -23.59
C LEU A 30 20.36 31.25 -22.62
N ARG A 31 21.23 30.52 -21.91
CA ARG A 31 22.69 30.57 -22.16
C ARG A 31 23.49 29.48 -21.42
N ARG A 32 24.36 28.82 -22.18
CA ARG A 32 25.44 27.91 -21.75
C ARG A 32 26.61 28.70 -21.14
N SER A 33 27.30 28.10 -20.18
CA SER A 33 28.74 28.31 -19.98
C SER A 33 29.40 26.99 -19.57
N ARG A 34 30.44 26.60 -20.31
CA ARG A 34 31.34 25.48 -20.03
C ARG A 34 32.55 26.02 -19.27
N ARG A 35 33.00 25.32 -18.23
CA ARG A 35 34.42 25.27 -17.85
C ARG A 35 34.80 23.84 -17.46
N ALA A 36 35.86 23.37 -18.10
CA ALA A 36 36.52 22.11 -17.84
C ALA A 36 37.58 22.28 -16.74
N ALA A 37 37.79 21.24 -15.95
CA ALA A 37 39.02 21.05 -15.19
C ALA A 37 39.34 19.55 -15.10
N SER A 38 40.62 19.26 -15.29
CA SER A 38 41.28 17.98 -15.47
C SER A 38 41.30 17.08 -14.24
N LEU A 39 41.16 15.76 -14.43
CA LEU A 39 41.45 14.75 -13.42
C LEU A 39 42.61 13.84 -13.85
N ARG A 40 43.56 13.69 -12.93
CA ARG A 40 44.75 12.85 -13.02
C ARG A 40 44.39 11.38 -12.74
N ARG A 41 44.96 10.48 -13.54
CA ARG A 41 44.97 9.02 -13.37
C ARG A 41 45.67 8.61 -12.06
N ILE A 42 45.04 7.73 -11.27
CA ILE A 42 45.72 6.86 -10.31
C ILE A 42 45.12 5.43 -10.41
N ARG A 43 46.00 4.45 -10.21
CA ARG A 43 45.94 3.05 -10.63
C ARG A 43 44.98 2.19 -9.79
N LEU A 44 44.36 1.22 -10.48
CA LEU A 44 43.57 0.12 -9.93
C LEU A 44 44.47 -0.87 -9.16
N CYS A 45 43.99 -1.31 -7.99
CA CYS A 45 44.41 -2.55 -7.36
C CYS A 45 43.17 -3.40 -7.09
N SER A 46 43.18 -4.60 -7.67
CA SER A 46 42.19 -5.65 -7.52
C SER A 46 42.36 -6.36 -6.17
N ALA A 47 41.26 -6.61 -5.47
CA ALA A 47 41.23 -7.58 -4.37
C ALA A 47 39.85 -8.25 -4.32
N SER A 48 39.87 -9.51 -4.76
CA SER A 48 38.83 -10.53 -4.65
C SER A 48 38.45 -10.82 -3.19
N GLY A 49 37.18 -11.12 -2.96
CA GLY A 49 36.64 -11.52 -1.65
C GLY A 49 35.15 -11.80 -1.73
N SER A 50 34.79 -12.80 -2.54
CA SER A 50 33.45 -13.39 -2.55
C SER A 50 33.31 -14.32 -1.34
N ASP A 51 32.41 -14.02 -0.41
CA ASP A 51 31.72 -15.04 0.37
C ASP A 51 30.44 -14.51 1.00
N THR A 52 29.39 -15.32 0.90
CA THR A 52 28.05 -15.22 1.51
C THR A 52 26.98 -14.40 0.77
N LEU A 53 26.70 -14.78 -0.47
CA LEU A 53 25.34 -14.69 -1.04
C LEU A 53 24.89 -16.12 -1.35
N VAL A 54 23.62 -16.43 -1.07
CA VAL A 54 22.96 -17.75 -1.15
C VAL A 54 23.00 -18.55 0.16
N ALA A 55 21.87 -18.52 0.86
CA ALA A 55 21.49 -19.53 1.83
C ALA A 55 21.36 -20.88 1.09
N GLY A 56 22.40 -21.71 1.21
CA GLY A 56 22.44 -23.07 0.70
C GLY A 56 21.92 -24.05 1.75
N SER A 57 20.86 -24.75 1.39
CA SER A 57 20.32 -25.93 2.03
C SER A 57 21.43 -26.97 2.30
N ARG A 58 21.79 -27.18 3.56
CA ARG A 58 22.47 -28.41 4.00
C ARG A 58 21.85 -28.87 5.32
N LYS A 59 21.38 -30.12 5.32
CA LYS A 59 21.04 -30.87 6.54
C LYS A 59 22.32 -31.03 7.35
N GLU A 60 22.36 -30.47 8.55
CA GLU A 60 23.26 -30.91 9.61
C GLU A 60 22.48 -31.02 10.92
N ASP A 61 22.69 -32.14 11.58
CA ASP A 61 21.96 -32.63 12.73
C ASP A 61 22.11 -31.75 13.98
N GLY A 62 21.13 -31.90 14.87
CA GLY A 62 20.98 -31.11 16.09
C GLY A 62 22.20 -31.10 17.00
N ARG A 63 22.71 -29.89 17.25
CA ARG A 63 23.16 -29.37 18.55
C ARG A 63 23.57 -27.91 18.35
N VAL A 64 22.64 -26.99 18.62
CA VAL A 64 22.98 -25.56 18.70
C VAL A 64 23.83 -25.37 19.96
N SER A 65 25.14 -25.22 19.76
CA SER A 65 26.12 -24.98 20.82
C SER A 65 25.91 -23.60 21.47
N GLU A 66 25.97 -23.58 22.80
CA GLU A 66 26.05 -22.40 23.68
C GLU A 66 27.11 -21.36 23.23
N ALA A 67 28.11 -21.78 22.45
CA ALA A 67 29.12 -20.91 21.87
C ALA A 67 28.58 -19.95 20.79
N ALA A 68 27.47 -20.30 20.11
CA ALA A 68 26.81 -19.41 19.15
C ALA A 68 26.07 -18.25 19.86
N ARG A 69 25.48 -18.51 21.04
CA ARG A 69 24.85 -17.47 21.87
C ARG A 69 25.89 -16.51 22.46
N LYS A 70 27.04 -17.02 22.94
CA LYS A 70 28.13 -16.18 23.47
C LYS A 70 28.81 -15.27 22.44
N LYS A 71 28.76 -15.62 21.14
CA LYS A 71 29.30 -14.75 20.06
C LYS A 71 28.32 -13.67 19.58
N GLU A 72 27.03 -13.79 19.90
CA GLU A 72 26.02 -12.76 19.55
C GLU A 72 26.13 -11.50 20.44
N ASP A 73 26.67 -11.64 21.67
CA ASP A 73 26.80 -10.59 22.70
C ASP A 73 27.94 -9.58 22.48
N GLU A 74 28.96 -9.90 21.67
CA GLU A 74 30.20 -9.09 21.59
C GLU A 74 30.06 -7.76 20.80
N PHE A 75 28.96 -7.55 20.08
CA PHE A 75 28.77 -6.40 19.17
C PHE A 75 27.53 -5.54 19.48
N GLY A 76 27.00 -5.68 20.70
CA GLY A 76 25.90 -4.87 21.21
C GLY A 76 24.52 -5.34 20.74
N ASP A 77 23.60 -5.48 21.68
CA ASP A 77 22.16 -5.59 21.41
C ASP A 77 21.67 -4.27 20.75
N LEU A 78 20.62 -4.34 19.92
CA LEU A 78 20.03 -3.16 19.26
C LEU A 78 19.76 -2.05 20.27
N LYS A 79 19.27 -2.44 21.45
CA LYS A 79 19.00 -1.55 22.58
C LYS A 79 20.25 -0.80 23.04
N SER A 80 21.37 -1.49 23.26
CA SER A 80 22.62 -0.89 23.70
C SER A 80 23.14 0.12 22.68
N TRP A 81 23.14 -0.26 21.39
CA TRP A 81 23.55 0.63 20.31
C TRP A 81 22.71 1.91 20.26
N MET A 82 21.39 1.83 20.42
CA MET A 82 20.55 3.03 20.45
C MET A 82 20.87 3.94 21.64
N HIS A 83 21.05 3.38 22.85
CA HIS A 83 21.38 4.18 24.04
C HIS A 83 22.75 4.84 23.96
N GLU A 84 23.76 4.12 23.47
CA GLU A 84 25.11 4.65 23.23
C GLU A 84 25.11 5.83 22.24
N ASN A 85 24.13 5.87 21.33
CA ASN A 85 23.99 6.89 20.30
C ASN A 85 22.88 7.92 20.60
N GLY A 86 22.50 8.05 21.88
CA GLY A 86 21.66 9.16 22.35
C GLY A 86 20.16 8.87 22.43
N LEU A 87 19.72 7.60 22.40
CA LEU A 87 18.33 7.26 22.69
C LEU A 87 17.99 7.54 24.17
N PRO A 88 17.02 8.43 24.45
CA PRO A 88 16.58 8.73 25.81
C PRO A 88 15.92 7.51 26.49
N PRO A 89 15.72 7.55 27.82
CA PRO A 89 14.94 6.54 28.52
C PRO A 89 13.57 6.35 27.84
N CYS A 90 13.25 5.09 27.54
CA CYS A 90 12.01 4.71 26.85
C CYS A 90 11.11 3.94 27.81
N LYS A 91 9.79 4.09 27.65
CA LYS A 91 8.78 3.32 28.40
C LYS A 91 8.40 2.01 27.69
N VAL A 92 9.34 1.46 26.93
CA VAL A 92 9.16 0.24 26.15
C VAL A 92 10.38 -0.68 26.25
N VAL A 93 10.13 -1.98 26.02
CA VAL A 93 11.14 -3.03 25.99
C VAL A 93 10.98 -3.89 24.74
N LEU A 94 12.11 -4.43 24.25
CA LEU A 94 12.11 -5.46 23.23
C LEU A 94 11.82 -6.81 23.90
N LYS A 95 10.86 -7.54 23.34
CA LYS A 95 10.53 -8.91 23.73
C LYS A 95 10.59 -9.83 22.51
N GLU A 96 10.76 -11.11 22.76
CA GLU A 96 10.79 -12.14 21.72
C GLU A 96 9.46 -12.87 21.63
N ARG A 97 9.10 -13.29 20.42
CA ARG A 97 8.03 -14.25 20.16
C ARG A 97 8.49 -15.30 19.14
N PRO A 98 8.00 -16.54 19.24
CA PRO A 98 8.37 -17.58 18.29
C PRO A 98 7.93 -17.20 16.87
N SER A 99 8.76 -17.55 15.89
CA SER A 99 8.37 -17.49 14.48
C SER A 99 7.44 -18.66 14.15
N HIS A 100 6.45 -18.45 13.28
CA HIS A 100 5.52 -19.50 12.84
C HIS A 100 6.20 -20.69 12.14
N HIS A 101 7.39 -20.47 11.59
CA HIS A 101 8.22 -21.52 11.03
C HIS A 101 9.33 -21.90 12.03
N GLU A 102 9.35 -23.18 12.43
CA GLU A 102 10.29 -23.73 13.43
C GLU A 102 11.77 -23.55 13.08
N GLN A 103 12.10 -23.42 11.78
CA GLN A 103 13.47 -23.23 11.31
C GLN A 103 13.96 -21.77 11.44
N HIS A 104 13.08 -20.83 11.78
CA HIS A 104 13.42 -19.42 11.86
C HIS A 104 13.59 -18.98 13.31
N LYS A 105 14.55 -18.07 13.53
CA LYS A 105 14.78 -17.44 14.84
C LYS A 105 13.50 -16.73 15.33
N ALA A 106 13.37 -16.60 16.65
CA ALA A 106 12.37 -15.75 17.27
C ALA A 106 12.49 -14.31 16.71
N ILE A 107 11.34 -13.65 16.57
CA ILE A 107 11.25 -12.27 16.11
C ILE A 107 11.03 -11.34 17.30
N HIS A 108 11.60 -10.14 17.24
CA HIS A 108 11.40 -9.15 18.28
C HIS A 108 10.11 -8.36 18.05
N TYR A 109 9.53 -7.86 19.14
CA TYR A 109 8.45 -6.89 19.14
C TYR A 109 8.60 -5.93 20.32
N ILE A 110 7.92 -4.80 20.25
CA ILE A 110 7.91 -3.77 21.28
C ILE A 110 6.73 -3.97 22.22
N ALA A 111 7.03 -4.00 23.51
CA ALA A 111 6.04 -4.04 24.59
C ALA A 111 6.23 -2.88 25.56
N ALA A 112 5.17 -2.47 26.24
CA ALA A 112 5.26 -1.49 27.33
C ALA A 112 6.18 -2.02 28.43
N SER A 113 7.09 -1.19 28.95
CA SER A 113 7.95 -1.57 30.08
C SER A 113 7.25 -1.40 31.43
N GLU A 114 6.25 -0.53 31.46
CA GLU A 114 5.45 -0.13 32.62
C GLU A 114 4.00 0.14 32.18
N ASP A 115 3.12 0.43 33.13
CA ASP A 115 1.75 0.84 32.80
C ASP A 115 1.76 2.23 32.16
N LEU A 116 1.09 2.38 31.01
CA LEU A 116 0.95 3.64 30.28
C LEU A 116 -0.49 4.12 30.29
N GLN A 117 -0.67 5.44 30.22
CA GLN A 117 -1.95 6.11 29.99
C GLN A 117 -1.98 6.75 28.60
N ALA A 118 -3.17 6.96 28.06
CA ALA A 118 -3.34 7.71 26.82
C ALA A 118 -2.69 9.10 26.95
N GLY A 119 -1.87 9.48 25.97
CA GLY A 119 -1.08 10.71 25.98
C GLY A 119 0.36 10.54 26.49
N ASP A 120 0.72 9.39 27.05
CA ASP A 120 2.11 9.09 27.39
C ASP A 120 2.99 8.96 26.14
N VAL A 121 4.20 9.51 26.21
CA VAL A 121 5.26 9.25 25.21
C VAL A 121 5.87 7.88 25.52
N ALA A 122 5.63 6.89 24.65
CA ALA A 122 6.20 5.55 24.78
C ALA A 122 7.72 5.57 24.53
N PHE A 123 8.15 6.28 23.48
CA PHE A 123 9.55 6.50 23.17
C PHE A 123 9.74 7.73 22.26
N SER A 124 10.97 8.22 22.22
CA SER A 124 11.42 9.30 21.35
C SER A 124 12.77 8.92 20.73
N VAL A 125 12.83 8.75 19.41
CA VAL A 125 14.06 8.39 18.69
C VAL A 125 14.66 9.64 18.06
N PRO A 126 15.89 10.05 18.39
CA PRO A 126 16.50 11.24 17.79
C PRO A 126 16.74 11.07 16.29
N ASP A 127 16.70 12.17 15.51
CA ASP A 127 16.93 12.16 14.06
C ASP A 127 18.30 11.57 13.67
N SER A 128 19.28 11.57 14.57
CA SER A 128 20.57 10.92 14.39
C SER A 128 20.49 9.40 14.18
N LEU A 129 19.42 8.77 14.69
CA LEU A 129 19.13 7.35 14.62
C LEU A 129 18.03 6.99 13.60
N VAL A 130 17.53 7.98 12.84
CA VAL A 130 16.50 7.78 11.82
C VAL A 130 17.13 7.81 10.43
N VAL A 131 16.80 6.83 9.59
CA VAL A 131 17.25 6.82 8.18
C VAL A 131 16.17 7.45 7.31
N THR A 132 16.50 8.56 6.67
CA THR A 132 15.67 9.26 5.68
C THR A 132 16.47 9.48 4.40
N LEU A 133 15.80 9.82 3.29
CA LEU A 133 16.52 10.19 2.06
C LEU A 133 17.39 11.43 2.26
N GLU A 134 16.93 12.40 3.04
CA GLU A 134 17.73 13.58 3.39
C GLU A 134 19.06 13.17 4.02
N ARG A 135 19.06 12.24 4.98
CA ARG A 135 20.30 11.76 5.61
C ARG A 135 21.21 11.03 4.63
N VAL A 136 20.59 10.21 3.79
CA VAL A 136 21.27 9.32 2.86
C VAL A 136 21.96 10.09 1.73
N LEU A 137 21.30 11.14 1.21
CA LEU A 137 21.78 11.95 0.10
C LEU A 137 22.46 13.25 0.56
N GLY A 138 22.20 13.67 1.80
CA GLY A 138 22.68 14.90 2.43
C GLY A 138 22.23 16.20 1.75
N ASN A 139 21.28 16.12 0.81
CA ASN A 139 20.74 17.26 0.07
C ASN A 139 19.30 16.99 -0.36
N GLU A 140 18.36 17.82 0.10
CA GLU A 140 16.93 17.68 -0.20
C GLU A 140 16.61 17.82 -1.70
N THR A 141 17.27 18.74 -2.42
CA THR A 141 17.05 18.94 -3.86
C THR A 141 17.49 17.73 -4.68
N ILE A 142 18.57 17.07 -4.28
CA ILE A 142 19.01 15.81 -4.89
C ILE A 142 17.98 14.71 -4.62
N ALA A 143 17.49 14.61 -3.38
CA ALA A 143 16.44 13.66 -3.01
C ALA A 143 15.19 13.84 -3.88
N GLU A 144 14.72 15.08 -4.04
CA GLU A 144 13.59 15.39 -4.90
C GLU A 144 13.87 15.04 -6.36
N LEU A 145 15.00 15.47 -6.92
CA LEU A 145 15.34 15.24 -8.33
C LEU A 145 15.33 13.76 -8.72
N LEU A 146 15.83 12.89 -7.86
CA LEU A 146 15.89 11.44 -8.10
C LEU A 146 14.52 10.77 -8.04
N THR A 147 13.70 11.27 -7.11
CA THR A 147 12.38 10.71 -6.80
C THR A 147 11.28 11.29 -7.68
N THR A 148 11.60 12.32 -8.48
CA THR A 148 10.61 12.98 -9.33
C THR A 148 10.14 12.12 -10.51
N ASN A 149 10.89 11.09 -10.98
CA ASN A 149 10.45 10.31 -12.15
C ASN A 149 11.03 8.89 -12.35
N LYS A 150 12.15 8.51 -11.73
CA LYS A 150 12.85 7.25 -12.09
C LYS A 150 12.92 6.21 -10.97
N LEU A 151 13.20 6.63 -9.75
CA LEU A 151 13.28 5.75 -8.59
C LEU A 151 12.28 6.20 -7.53
N SER A 152 11.65 5.25 -6.83
CA SER A 152 10.92 5.59 -5.61
C SER A 152 11.89 5.85 -4.45
N GLU A 153 11.40 6.54 -3.44
CA GLU A 153 12.12 6.75 -2.18
C GLU A 153 12.53 5.41 -1.54
N LEU A 154 11.67 4.40 -1.68
CA LEU A 154 11.91 3.04 -1.19
C LEU A 154 13.08 2.37 -1.92
N ALA A 155 13.21 2.56 -3.25
CA ALA A 155 14.35 2.02 -4.00
C ALA A 155 15.67 2.62 -3.53
N CYS A 156 15.70 3.94 -3.31
CA CYS A 156 16.89 4.63 -2.81
C CYS A 156 17.27 4.17 -1.39
N LEU A 157 16.29 4.05 -0.48
CA LEU A 157 16.51 3.55 0.88
C LEU A 157 16.95 2.07 0.90
N ALA A 158 16.38 1.24 0.02
CA ALA A 158 16.75 -0.15 -0.12
C ALA A 158 18.20 -0.28 -0.60
N LEU A 159 18.58 0.45 -1.64
CA LEU A 159 19.95 0.46 -2.15
C LEU A 159 20.95 0.92 -1.08
N TYR A 160 20.61 2.00 -0.36
CA TYR A 160 21.43 2.49 0.74
C TYR A 160 21.69 1.41 1.80
N LEU A 161 20.62 0.79 2.32
CA LEU A 161 20.76 -0.24 3.35
C LEU A 161 21.45 -1.51 2.84
N MET A 162 21.36 -1.82 1.54
CA MET A 162 22.12 -2.93 0.95
C MET A 162 23.63 -2.67 0.96
N TYR A 163 24.08 -1.45 0.65
CA TYR A 163 25.49 -1.09 0.77
C TYR A 163 25.96 -1.01 2.22
N GLU A 164 25.14 -0.49 3.14
CA GLU A 164 25.42 -0.55 4.59
C GLU A 164 25.55 -1.99 5.07
N LYS A 165 24.66 -2.88 4.64
CA LYS A 165 24.71 -4.31 4.95
C LYS A 165 25.98 -4.97 4.41
N LYS A 166 26.43 -4.62 3.20
CA LYS A 166 27.67 -5.14 2.59
C LYS A 166 28.92 -4.80 3.42
N GLN A 167 28.91 -3.70 4.15
CA GLN A 167 30.02 -3.35 5.05
C GLN A 167 30.05 -4.18 6.34
N GLY A 168 28.96 -4.89 6.64
CA GLY A 168 28.82 -5.68 7.85
C GLY A 168 29.07 -4.83 9.10
N LYS A 169 29.91 -5.34 10.00
CA LYS A 169 30.18 -4.73 11.32
C LYS A 169 30.82 -3.34 11.28
N LYS A 170 31.31 -2.89 10.12
CA LYS A 170 31.85 -1.55 9.94
C LYS A 170 30.75 -0.49 9.76
N SER A 171 29.54 -0.92 9.39
CA SER A 171 28.39 -0.01 9.25
C SER A 171 27.93 0.47 10.61
N PHE A 172 27.68 1.78 10.72
CA PHE A 172 27.00 2.39 11.86
C PHE A 172 25.64 1.73 12.12
N TRP A 173 24.94 1.33 11.06
CA TRP A 173 23.60 0.74 11.10
C TRP A 173 23.60 -0.78 11.30
N TYR A 174 24.76 -1.42 11.50
CA TYR A 174 24.85 -2.87 11.59
C TYR A 174 23.87 -3.50 12.60
N PRO A 175 23.71 -2.98 13.84
CA PRO A 175 22.74 -3.55 14.79
C PRO A 175 21.30 -3.42 14.32
N TYR A 176 20.95 -2.30 13.66
CA TYR A 176 19.62 -2.07 13.12
C TYR A 176 19.33 -2.96 11.90
N ILE A 177 20.27 -3.06 10.96
CA ILE A 177 20.16 -3.93 9.78
C ILE A 177 20.02 -5.41 10.21
N ARG A 178 20.76 -5.83 11.23
CA ARG A 178 20.63 -7.18 11.80
C ARG A 178 19.23 -7.43 12.36
N GLU A 179 18.60 -6.42 12.97
CA GLU A 179 17.20 -6.52 13.40
C GLU A 179 16.26 -6.63 12.20
N LEU A 180 16.43 -5.80 11.17
CA LEU A 180 15.62 -5.91 9.95
C LEU A 180 15.75 -7.29 9.29
N ASP A 181 16.95 -7.86 9.26
CA ASP A 181 17.23 -9.21 8.78
C ASP A 181 16.59 -10.31 9.64
N ARG A 182 16.48 -10.10 10.96
CA ARG A 182 15.73 -10.98 11.87
C ARG A 182 14.24 -10.97 11.49
N GLN A 183 13.70 -9.80 11.18
CA GLN A 183 12.31 -9.61 10.81
C GLN A 183 11.99 -10.11 9.39
N ARG A 184 12.95 -10.08 8.46
CA ARG A 184 12.81 -10.56 7.06
C ARG A 184 11.64 -9.94 6.30
N GLY A 185 11.33 -8.67 6.60
CA GLY A 185 10.16 -7.99 6.04
C GLY A 185 8.82 -8.65 6.41
N ARG A 186 8.80 -9.42 7.50
CA ARG A 186 7.59 -10.05 8.02
C ARG A 186 6.82 -9.05 8.87
N GLY A 187 5.52 -8.97 8.63
CA GLY A 187 4.63 -8.14 9.44
C GLY A 187 4.32 -8.72 10.81
N GLN A 188 3.24 -8.19 11.40
CA GLN A 188 2.74 -8.61 12.70
C GLN A 188 2.44 -10.12 12.77
N LEU A 189 2.02 -10.77 11.69
CA LEU A 189 1.72 -12.21 11.67
C LEU A 189 2.91 -13.07 11.23
N ALA A 190 4.12 -12.49 11.24
CA ALA A 190 5.34 -13.10 10.73
C ALA A 190 5.23 -13.60 9.26
N VAL A 191 4.37 -12.97 8.46
CA VAL A 191 4.16 -13.26 7.05
C VAL A 191 4.83 -12.17 6.20
N GLU A 192 5.54 -12.60 5.16
CA GLU A 192 6.16 -11.73 4.17
C GLU A 192 5.10 -11.15 3.22
N SER A 193 5.37 -9.96 2.68
CA SER A 193 4.57 -9.39 1.60
C SER A 193 4.37 -10.39 0.45
N PRO A 194 3.18 -10.43 -0.20
CA PRO A 194 2.94 -11.21 -1.41
C PRO A 194 3.92 -10.95 -2.55
N LEU A 195 4.65 -9.83 -2.54
CA LEU A 195 5.72 -9.57 -3.49
C LEU A 195 6.81 -10.64 -3.47
N LEU A 196 7.01 -11.34 -2.35
CA LEU A 196 7.99 -12.42 -2.19
C LEU A 196 7.38 -13.83 -2.28
N TRP A 197 6.08 -13.94 -2.59
CA TRP A 197 5.41 -15.23 -2.70
C TRP A 197 5.72 -15.89 -4.05
N SER A 198 5.77 -17.21 -4.04
CA SER A 198 5.81 -18.02 -5.26
C SER A 198 4.49 -17.97 -6.03
N GLU A 199 4.49 -18.41 -7.29
CA GLU A 199 3.27 -18.42 -8.13
C GLU A 199 2.13 -19.25 -7.53
N SER A 200 2.46 -20.38 -6.88
CA SER A 200 1.48 -21.24 -6.21
C SER A 200 0.91 -20.60 -4.94
N GLU A 201 1.72 -19.83 -4.21
CA GLU A 201 1.26 -19.05 -3.05
C GLU A 201 0.42 -17.84 -3.48
N LEU A 202 0.79 -17.16 -4.57
CA LEU A 202 -0.04 -16.11 -5.18
C LEU A 202 -1.37 -16.63 -5.72
N ALA A 203 -1.48 -17.94 -6.01
CA ALA A 203 -2.75 -18.55 -6.39
C ALA A 203 -3.78 -18.50 -5.27
N TYR A 204 -3.38 -18.32 -4.00
CA TYR A 204 -4.31 -18.11 -2.88
C TYR A 204 -5.13 -16.81 -3.02
N LEU A 205 -4.65 -15.84 -3.81
CA LEU A 205 -5.35 -14.58 -4.09
C LEU A 205 -6.16 -14.62 -5.40
N THR A 206 -6.40 -15.80 -5.97
CA THR A 206 -7.19 -15.93 -7.20
C THR A 206 -8.62 -15.42 -6.98
N GLY A 207 -9.13 -14.60 -7.91
CA GLY A 207 -10.40 -13.87 -7.78
C GLY A 207 -10.24 -12.47 -7.18
N SER A 208 -9.24 -12.24 -6.32
CA SER A 208 -8.98 -10.92 -5.74
C SER A 208 -8.22 -10.02 -6.73
N PRO A 209 -8.61 -8.73 -6.87
CA PRO A 209 -7.84 -7.74 -7.64
C PRO A 209 -6.44 -7.53 -7.06
N THR A 210 -6.23 -7.82 -5.77
CA THR A 210 -4.94 -7.69 -5.08
C THR A 210 -3.85 -8.52 -5.78
N LYS A 211 -4.19 -9.67 -6.39
CA LYS A 211 -3.22 -10.47 -7.15
C LYS A 211 -2.62 -9.68 -8.32
N ALA A 212 -3.45 -8.96 -9.06
CA ALA A 212 -2.99 -8.12 -10.17
C ALA A 212 -2.16 -6.93 -9.66
N GLU A 213 -2.56 -6.32 -8.54
CA GLU A 213 -1.79 -5.22 -7.92
C GLU A 213 -0.39 -5.68 -7.48
N VAL A 214 -0.26 -6.90 -6.93
CA VAL A 214 1.03 -7.48 -6.53
C VAL A 214 1.94 -7.66 -7.76
N LEU A 215 1.40 -8.19 -8.86
CA LEU A 215 2.15 -8.40 -10.10
C LEU A 215 2.58 -7.06 -10.72
N GLU A 216 1.67 -6.07 -10.77
CA GLU A 216 1.97 -4.73 -11.27
C GLU A 216 3.07 -4.06 -10.44
N ARG A 217 3.00 -4.18 -9.10
CA ARG A 217 4.01 -3.63 -8.20
C ARG A 217 5.35 -4.33 -8.36
N ALA A 218 5.38 -5.65 -8.53
CA ALA A 218 6.61 -6.41 -8.78
C ALA A 218 7.29 -5.97 -10.08
N GLU A 219 6.52 -5.75 -11.15
CA GLU A 219 7.04 -5.22 -12.41
C GLU A 219 7.51 -3.76 -12.26
N GLY A 220 6.81 -2.95 -11.46
CA GLY A 220 7.27 -1.61 -11.07
C GLY A 220 8.64 -1.63 -10.41
N ILE A 221 8.85 -2.50 -9.42
CA ILE A 221 10.15 -2.68 -8.74
C ILE A 221 11.23 -3.11 -9.74
N LYS A 222 10.89 -3.97 -10.72
CA LYS A 222 11.82 -4.39 -11.77
C LYS A 222 12.22 -3.23 -12.70
N ARG A 223 11.27 -2.36 -13.06
CA ARG A 223 11.58 -1.13 -13.81
C ARG A 223 12.50 -0.21 -13.00
N GLU A 224 12.23 -0.02 -11.71
CA GLU A 224 13.10 0.77 -10.82
C GLU A 224 14.52 0.16 -10.74
N TYR A 225 14.63 -1.16 -10.61
CA TYR A 225 15.91 -1.88 -10.61
C TYR A 225 16.74 -1.62 -11.88
N ASN A 226 16.10 -1.66 -13.05
CA ASN A 226 16.77 -1.42 -14.33
C ASN A 226 17.26 0.04 -14.49
N GLU A 227 16.68 0.99 -13.76
CA GLU A 227 17.10 2.39 -13.78
C GLU A 227 18.22 2.70 -12.76
N LEU A 228 18.53 1.79 -11.82
CA LEU A 228 19.49 2.03 -10.73
C LEU A 228 20.84 2.51 -11.24
N ASP A 229 21.41 1.85 -12.25
CA ASP A 229 22.76 2.18 -12.75
C ASP A 229 22.79 3.51 -13.49
N THR A 230 21.71 3.82 -14.23
CA THR A 230 21.56 5.11 -14.92
C THR A 230 21.52 6.24 -13.89
N VAL A 231 20.71 6.06 -12.85
CA VAL A 231 20.56 7.06 -11.79
C VAL A 231 21.83 7.17 -10.95
N TRP A 232 22.49 6.05 -10.64
CA TRP A 232 23.80 5.99 -10.01
C TRP A 232 24.85 6.80 -10.77
N PHE A 233 24.94 6.62 -12.10
CA PHE A 233 25.88 7.37 -12.94
C PHE A 233 25.53 8.87 -13.02
N MET A 234 24.25 9.20 -13.21
CA MET A 234 23.79 10.58 -13.32
C MET A 234 23.99 11.38 -12.04
N ALA A 235 23.83 10.72 -10.90
CA ALA A 235 23.94 11.37 -9.60
C ALA A 235 25.26 11.08 -8.89
N GLY A 236 26.27 10.56 -9.62
CA GLY A 236 27.73 10.62 -9.43
C GLY A 236 28.37 10.17 -8.11
N SER A 237 27.61 10.18 -7.02
CA SER A 237 28.02 10.01 -5.62
C SER A 237 26.76 10.07 -4.75
N LEU A 238 25.65 9.43 -5.15
CA LEU A 238 24.35 9.53 -4.47
C LEU A 238 24.45 9.37 -2.95
N PHE A 239 25.34 8.48 -2.54
CA PHE A 239 25.75 8.35 -1.15
C PHE A 239 27.06 9.09 -0.99
N GLN A 240 27.11 10.02 -0.03
CA GLN A 240 28.27 10.89 0.20
C GLN A 240 29.58 10.10 0.42
N GLN A 241 29.46 8.83 0.81
CA GLN A 241 30.52 7.83 0.95
C GLN A 241 29.84 6.47 0.71
N TYR A 242 30.32 5.60 -0.21
CA TYR A 242 30.10 4.13 -0.33
C TYR A 242 30.22 3.64 -1.82
N PRO A 243 30.59 2.37 -2.06
CA PRO A 243 31.72 1.96 -2.92
C PRO A 243 31.45 1.89 -4.43
N TYR A 244 32.57 1.82 -5.17
CA TYR A 244 32.79 1.86 -6.61
C TYR A 244 32.02 0.85 -7.50
N ASP A 245 31.28 -0.09 -6.93
CA ASP A 245 30.58 -1.13 -7.70
C ASP A 245 29.23 -0.60 -8.18
N ILE A 246 28.92 -0.83 -9.45
CA ILE A 246 27.64 -0.49 -10.05
C ILE A 246 26.52 -1.28 -9.34
N PRO A 247 25.38 -0.67 -8.97
CA PRO A 247 24.33 -1.32 -8.19
C PRO A 247 23.90 -2.70 -8.69
N THR A 248 23.60 -2.85 -9.98
CA THR A 248 23.11 -4.13 -10.53
C THR A 248 24.20 -5.21 -10.62
N GLU A 249 25.48 -4.82 -10.66
CA GLU A 249 26.61 -5.76 -10.60
C GLU A 249 26.84 -6.24 -9.16
N ALA A 250 26.69 -5.33 -8.19
CA ALA A 250 26.86 -5.65 -6.78
C ALA A 250 25.69 -6.49 -6.23
N PHE A 251 24.48 -6.26 -6.73
CA PHE A 251 23.26 -6.82 -6.16
C PHE A 251 22.29 -7.32 -7.23
N PRO A 252 22.09 -8.64 -7.36
CA PRO A 252 21.09 -9.20 -8.26
C PRO A 252 19.66 -8.74 -7.91
N PHE A 253 18.78 -8.73 -8.92
CA PHE A 253 17.39 -8.29 -8.78
C PHE A 253 16.65 -8.94 -7.60
N GLU A 254 16.83 -10.25 -7.38
CA GLU A 254 16.14 -10.94 -6.26
C GLU A 254 16.55 -10.40 -4.89
N ILE A 255 17.83 -10.05 -4.71
CA ILE A 255 18.32 -9.46 -3.46
C ILE A 255 17.81 -8.03 -3.31
N PHE A 256 17.79 -7.25 -4.40
CA PHE A 256 17.21 -5.92 -4.40
C PHE A 256 15.73 -5.94 -4.06
N LYS A 257 14.95 -6.86 -4.66
CA LYS A 257 13.52 -7.03 -4.39
C LYS A 257 13.26 -7.41 -2.93
N GLN A 258 14.06 -8.32 -2.37
CA GLN A 258 13.97 -8.67 -0.94
C GLN A 258 14.24 -7.46 -0.04
N ALA A 259 15.30 -6.70 -0.32
CA ALA A 259 15.61 -5.48 0.43
C ALA A 259 14.48 -4.46 0.29
N PHE A 260 13.99 -4.23 -0.92
CA PHE A 260 12.88 -3.31 -1.19
C PHE A 260 11.65 -3.65 -0.37
N VAL A 261 11.25 -4.93 -0.36
CA VAL A 261 10.10 -5.40 0.43
C VAL A 261 10.35 -5.24 1.93
N ALA A 262 11.57 -5.52 2.40
CA ALA A 262 11.93 -5.28 3.80
C ALA A 262 11.76 -3.79 4.16
N ILE A 263 12.30 -2.86 3.36
CA ILE A 263 12.09 -1.41 3.56
C ILE A 263 10.61 -1.05 3.53
N GLN A 264 9.86 -1.54 2.55
CA GLN A 264 8.43 -1.25 2.41
C GLN A 264 7.64 -1.62 3.67
N SER A 265 7.98 -2.74 4.30
CA SER A 265 7.33 -3.20 5.55
C SER A 265 7.74 -2.42 6.81
N CYS A 266 8.85 -1.67 6.76
CA CYS A 266 9.43 -0.97 7.91
C CYS A 266 9.27 0.55 7.84
N VAL A 267 8.98 1.09 6.65
CA VAL A 267 8.94 2.54 6.44
C VAL A 267 7.74 3.16 7.15
N VAL A 268 7.98 4.33 7.74
CA VAL A 268 6.95 5.18 8.32
C VAL A 268 6.79 6.43 7.46
N HIS A 269 5.54 6.89 7.36
CA HIS A 269 5.20 8.08 6.59
C HIS A 269 4.98 9.27 7.53
N LEU A 270 6.06 10.00 7.79
CA LEU A 270 6.06 11.17 8.66
C LEU A 270 5.25 12.30 8.02
N GLN A 271 4.36 12.91 8.82
CA GLN A 271 3.53 14.03 8.39
C GLN A 271 4.23 15.35 8.71
N LYS A 272 3.90 16.41 7.95
CA LYS A 272 4.40 17.78 8.18
C LYS A 272 5.93 17.91 8.13
N VAL A 273 6.59 17.07 7.34
CA VAL A 273 8.04 17.13 7.05
C VAL A 273 8.28 17.30 5.55
N SER A 274 9.51 17.67 5.16
CA SER A 274 9.92 17.73 3.75
C SER A 274 9.83 16.36 3.07
N LEU A 275 9.77 16.34 1.73
CA LEU A 275 9.67 15.09 0.96
C LEU A 275 10.84 14.14 1.27
N ALA A 276 12.04 14.70 1.41
CA ALA A 276 13.26 13.95 1.74
C ALA A 276 13.24 13.28 3.13
N ARG A 277 12.38 13.74 4.04
CA ARG A 277 12.19 13.20 5.41
C ARG A 277 10.94 12.35 5.58
N ARG A 278 10.02 12.37 4.61
CA ARG A 278 8.69 11.76 4.69
C ARG A 278 8.75 10.26 4.90
N PHE A 279 9.60 9.57 4.15
CA PHE A 279 9.83 8.14 4.30
C PHE A 279 11.02 7.92 5.24
N ALA A 280 10.73 7.35 6.41
CA ALA A 280 11.72 7.16 7.46
C ALA A 280 11.77 5.70 7.93
N LEU A 281 12.98 5.22 8.22
CA LEU A 281 13.20 3.97 8.93
C LEU A 281 13.61 4.31 10.36
N VAL A 282 12.80 3.85 11.31
CA VAL A 282 12.93 4.18 12.72
C VAL A 282 13.25 2.87 13.46
N PRO A 283 14.37 2.77 14.20
CA PRO A 283 14.77 1.53 14.87
C PRO A 283 13.75 0.91 15.84
N LEU A 284 12.88 1.73 16.45
CA LEU A 284 11.75 1.29 17.29
C LEU A 284 10.40 1.31 16.55
N GLY A 285 10.43 1.47 15.24
CA GLY A 285 9.26 1.52 14.36
C GLY A 285 8.79 0.14 13.91
N PRO A 286 7.91 0.09 12.89
CA PRO A 286 7.61 -1.15 12.18
C PRO A 286 8.89 -1.85 11.69
N PRO A 287 8.95 -3.19 11.75
CA PRO A 287 7.85 -4.11 12.03
C PRO A 287 7.79 -4.53 13.52
N LEU A 288 8.53 -3.86 14.41
CA LEU A 288 8.53 -4.19 15.85
C LEU A 288 7.23 -3.80 16.56
N LEU A 289 6.48 -2.87 15.98
CA LEU A 289 5.19 -2.40 16.49
C LEU A 289 4.05 -3.24 15.91
N ALA A 290 3.06 -3.58 16.74
CA ALA A 290 1.83 -4.18 16.27
C ALA A 290 0.94 -3.14 15.57
N TYR A 291 0.00 -3.59 14.73
CA TYR A 291 -0.94 -2.73 14.03
C TYR A 291 -2.38 -3.03 14.42
N ARG A 292 -3.20 -1.99 14.55
CA ARG A 292 -4.67 -2.07 14.52
C ARG A 292 -5.25 -0.85 13.84
N SER A 293 -6.24 -1.07 12.99
CA SER A 293 -6.98 0.00 12.30
C SER A 293 -7.81 0.89 13.24
N ASN A 294 -8.19 0.38 14.42
CA ASN A 294 -8.87 1.15 15.47
C ASN A 294 -7.92 1.95 16.39
N CYS A 295 -6.62 1.98 16.05
CA CYS A 295 -5.61 2.79 16.69
C CYS A 295 -5.51 4.18 16.06
N LYS A 296 -5.10 5.16 16.86
CA LYS A 296 -4.81 6.53 16.45
C LYS A 296 -3.35 6.92 16.71
N ALA A 297 -2.61 6.13 17.50
CA ALA A 297 -1.21 6.38 17.77
C ALA A 297 -0.38 6.22 16.48
N MET A 298 0.34 7.26 16.10
CA MET A 298 1.21 7.29 14.93
C MET A 298 2.58 7.82 15.32
N LEU A 299 3.61 7.37 14.62
CA LEU A 299 4.93 7.98 14.72
C LEU A 299 4.90 9.37 14.08
N ALA A 300 5.36 10.37 14.83
CA ALA A 300 5.36 11.77 14.39
C ALA A 300 6.74 12.39 14.61
N ALA A 301 7.16 13.25 13.68
CA ALA A 301 8.34 14.07 13.86
C ALA A 301 8.03 15.23 14.82
N VAL A 302 8.82 15.35 15.88
CA VAL A 302 8.70 16.38 16.94
C VAL A 302 10.11 16.81 17.33
N ASP A 303 10.42 18.09 17.16
CA ASP A 303 11.63 18.75 17.68
C ASP A 303 12.95 17.94 17.53
N GLY A 304 13.29 17.53 16.30
CA GLY A 304 14.52 16.80 16.02
C GLY A 304 14.50 15.31 16.41
N SER A 305 13.31 14.77 16.67
CA SER A 305 13.09 13.37 17.01
C SER A 305 11.83 12.82 16.36
N VAL A 306 11.69 11.49 16.32
CA VAL A 306 10.47 10.79 15.96
C VAL A 306 9.90 10.13 17.21
N GLN A 307 8.68 10.53 17.59
CA GLN A 307 8.03 10.13 18.83
C GLN A 307 6.81 9.27 18.59
N LEU A 308 6.54 8.35 19.52
CA LEU A 308 5.27 7.64 19.60
C LEU A 308 4.56 8.02 20.89
N VAL A 309 3.41 8.68 20.74
CA VAL A 309 2.47 8.96 21.84
C VAL A 309 1.35 7.93 21.78
N VAL A 310 1.09 7.23 22.89
CA VAL A 310 0.04 6.21 22.93
C VAL A 310 -1.35 6.83 22.99
N ASP A 311 -2.31 6.21 22.31
CA ASP A 311 -3.70 6.67 22.25
C ASP A 311 -4.61 5.99 23.27
N ARG A 312 -4.08 5.02 24.02
CA ARG A 312 -4.82 4.14 24.94
C ARG A 312 -3.92 3.68 26.09
N PRO A 313 -4.51 3.22 27.22
CA PRO A 313 -3.73 2.63 28.29
C PRO A 313 -3.12 1.30 27.87
N TYR A 314 -1.93 1.01 28.41
CA TYR A 314 -1.25 -0.28 28.28
C TYR A 314 -0.84 -0.77 29.67
N LYS A 315 -0.89 -2.09 29.88
CA LYS A 315 -0.24 -2.74 31.02
C LYS A 315 1.20 -3.08 30.70
N ALA A 316 2.05 -3.09 31.74
CA ALA A 316 3.43 -3.54 31.61
C ALA A 316 3.50 -4.91 30.92
N GLY A 317 4.22 -4.96 29.82
CA GLY A 317 4.43 -6.16 29.01
C GLY A 317 3.47 -6.36 27.84
N GLU A 318 2.44 -5.53 27.67
CA GLU A 318 1.55 -5.55 26.51
C GLU A 318 2.22 -4.98 25.26
N SER A 319 1.92 -5.54 24.08
CA SER A 319 2.46 -5.07 22.80
C SER A 319 1.94 -3.68 22.45
N ILE A 320 2.84 -2.77 22.09
CA ILE A 320 2.45 -1.43 21.63
C ILE A 320 1.86 -1.53 20.22
N VAL A 321 0.72 -0.87 20.03
CA VAL A 321 -0.03 -0.89 18.78
C VAL A 321 0.02 0.49 18.15
N VAL A 322 0.22 0.55 16.83
CA VAL A 322 0.22 1.78 16.06
C VAL A 322 -0.73 1.71 14.88
N TRP A 323 -0.95 2.89 14.29
CA TRP A 323 -1.71 3.07 13.08
C TRP A 323 -0.82 3.68 11.99
N CYS A 324 -0.90 3.10 10.80
CA CYS A 324 -0.13 3.51 9.62
C CYS A 324 -1.02 4.24 8.60
N GLY A 325 -2.10 4.88 9.06
CA GLY A 325 -3.06 5.61 8.23
C GLY A 325 -4.20 4.75 7.65
N PRO A 326 -5.13 5.37 6.92
CA PRO A 326 -6.40 4.76 6.46
C PRO A 326 -6.20 3.86 5.22
N GLN A 327 -5.50 2.75 5.42
CA GLN A 327 -5.18 1.78 4.36
C GLN A 327 -6.20 0.63 4.33
N PRO A 328 -6.67 0.20 3.14
CA PRO A 328 -7.47 -1.01 3.02
C PRO A 328 -6.63 -2.26 3.25
N ASN A 329 -7.28 -3.40 3.51
CA ASN A 329 -6.59 -4.65 3.80
C ASN A 329 -5.73 -5.14 2.63
N SER A 330 -6.11 -4.86 1.38
CA SER A 330 -5.28 -5.16 0.21
C SER A 330 -3.91 -4.47 0.28
N LYS A 331 -3.86 -3.21 0.73
CA LYS A 331 -2.60 -2.47 0.91
C LYS A 331 -1.85 -2.89 2.17
N LEU A 332 -2.55 -3.22 3.26
CA LEU A 332 -1.89 -3.75 4.47
C LEU A 332 -1.20 -5.09 4.17
N LEU A 333 -1.85 -5.97 3.42
CA LEU A 333 -1.25 -7.24 3.00
C LEU A 333 -0.06 -7.00 2.06
N LEU A 334 -0.23 -6.16 1.04
CA LEU A 334 0.84 -5.84 0.08
C LEU A 334 2.07 -5.22 0.76
N ASN A 335 1.87 -4.27 1.67
CA ASN A 335 2.96 -3.50 2.25
C ASN A 335 3.60 -4.20 3.45
N TYR A 336 2.79 -4.85 4.28
CA TYR A 336 3.22 -5.34 5.59
C TYR A 336 2.95 -6.83 5.81
N GLY A 337 2.23 -7.53 4.93
CA GLY A 337 2.01 -8.97 5.06
C GLY A 337 0.97 -9.38 6.11
N PHE A 338 -0.02 -8.54 6.41
CA PHE A 338 -1.13 -8.91 7.30
C PHE A 338 -2.47 -8.31 6.86
N VAL A 339 -3.56 -8.85 7.40
CA VAL A 339 -4.94 -8.36 7.23
C VAL A 339 -5.51 -8.04 8.61
N ASP A 340 -6.22 -6.92 8.74
CA ASP A 340 -6.93 -6.57 9.97
C ASP A 340 -8.44 -6.75 9.76
N GLU A 341 -9.02 -7.74 10.44
CA GLU A 341 -10.44 -8.12 10.24
C GLU A 341 -11.42 -7.02 10.69
N ASP A 342 -10.99 -6.16 11.60
CA ASP A 342 -11.77 -5.04 12.14
C ASP A 342 -11.55 -3.72 11.37
N ASN A 343 -10.93 -3.78 10.18
CA ASN A 343 -10.53 -2.59 9.44
C ASN A 343 -11.71 -1.80 8.84
N SER A 344 -12.10 -0.74 9.54
CA SER A 344 -13.12 0.21 9.08
C SER A 344 -12.75 1.02 7.83
N TYR A 345 -11.48 1.02 7.42
CA TYR A 345 -11.00 1.67 6.19
C TYR A 345 -10.92 0.71 5.00
N ASP A 346 -11.28 -0.56 5.21
CA ASP A 346 -11.27 -1.55 4.16
C ASP A 346 -12.29 -1.22 3.08
N ARG A 347 -11.91 -1.53 1.84
CA ARG A 347 -12.71 -1.19 0.66
C ARG A 347 -12.29 -2.01 -0.54
N ILE A 348 -13.26 -2.28 -1.40
CA ILE A 348 -13.03 -2.79 -2.76
C ILE A 348 -13.33 -1.69 -3.78
N VAL A 349 -12.84 -1.89 -5.00
CA VAL A 349 -13.11 -1.00 -6.14
C VAL A 349 -14.00 -1.72 -7.14
N VAL A 350 -15.01 -1.02 -7.65
CA VAL A 350 -15.79 -1.38 -8.83
C VAL A 350 -15.47 -0.38 -9.93
N GLU A 351 -14.97 -0.85 -11.06
CA GLU A 351 -14.66 0.03 -12.20
C GLU A 351 -15.80 -0.05 -13.23
N ALA A 352 -16.30 1.11 -13.66
CA ALA A 352 -17.32 1.22 -14.69
C ALA A 352 -16.85 2.16 -15.81
N ALA A 353 -16.93 1.72 -17.06
CA ALA A 353 -16.53 2.50 -18.22
C ALA A 353 -17.72 2.78 -19.14
N LEU A 354 -17.84 4.00 -19.64
CA LEU A 354 -18.75 4.30 -20.75
C LEU A 354 -18.27 3.58 -22.00
N ASN A 355 -19.20 3.03 -22.79
CA ASN A 355 -18.87 2.33 -24.02
C ASN A 355 -18.43 3.34 -25.10
N THR A 356 -17.21 3.18 -25.63
CA THR A 356 -16.63 4.10 -26.62
C THR A 356 -17.26 3.98 -28.01
N GLU A 357 -17.92 2.85 -28.29
CA GLU A 357 -18.62 2.59 -29.56
C GLU A 357 -20.03 3.19 -29.58
N ASP A 358 -20.47 3.79 -28.48
CA ASP A 358 -21.76 4.45 -28.39
C ASP A 358 -21.79 5.70 -29.30
N PRO A 359 -22.76 5.84 -30.22
CA PRO A 359 -22.91 7.03 -31.06
C PRO A 359 -23.03 8.34 -30.26
N GLN A 360 -23.54 8.28 -29.02
CA GLN A 360 -23.70 9.40 -28.10
C GLN A 360 -22.56 9.50 -27.07
N TYR A 361 -21.44 8.80 -27.28
CA TYR A 361 -20.33 8.76 -26.33
C TYR A 361 -19.80 10.14 -25.95
N GLN A 362 -19.72 11.08 -26.91
CA GLN A 362 -19.21 12.43 -26.65
C GLN A 362 -20.11 13.18 -25.65
N ASP A 363 -21.42 13.07 -25.81
CA ASP A 363 -22.39 13.70 -24.92
C ASP A 363 -22.37 13.03 -23.55
N LYS A 364 -22.33 11.69 -23.49
CA LYS A 364 -22.22 10.94 -22.23
C LYS A 364 -20.94 11.29 -21.48
N ARG A 365 -19.81 11.42 -22.19
CA ARG A 365 -18.55 11.88 -21.59
C ARG A 365 -18.69 13.27 -20.99
N MET A 366 -19.29 14.22 -21.71
CA MET A 366 -19.50 15.58 -21.19
C MET A 366 -20.38 15.57 -19.94
N VAL A 367 -21.46 14.80 -19.93
CA VAL A 367 -22.36 14.68 -18.77
C VAL A 367 -21.64 14.04 -17.58
N ALA A 368 -20.87 12.97 -17.80
CA ALA A 368 -20.09 12.32 -16.74
C ALA A 368 -19.10 13.31 -16.11
N GLN A 369 -18.33 14.05 -16.93
CA GLN A 369 -17.37 15.05 -16.47
C GLN A 369 -18.04 16.19 -15.71
N ARG A 370 -19.18 16.70 -16.20
CA ARG A 370 -19.97 17.73 -15.50
C ARG A 370 -20.39 17.27 -14.11
N ASN A 371 -20.69 15.98 -13.95
CA ASN A 371 -21.08 15.36 -12.69
C ASN A 371 -19.88 14.87 -11.86
N GLY A 372 -18.65 15.30 -12.19
CA GLY A 372 -17.44 14.96 -11.45
C GLY A 372 -17.01 13.49 -11.59
N LYS A 373 -17.48 12.80 -12.63
CA LYS A 373 -17.10 11.41 -12.94
C LYS A 373 -16.20 11.35 -14.18
N LEU A 374 -15.36 10.32 -14.24
CA LEU A 374 -14.51 10.01 -15.39
C LEU A 374 -15.25 9.10 -16.38
N THR A 375 -14.74 8.98 -17.61
CA THR A 375 -15.24 7.99 -18.59
C THR A 375 -14.93 6.55 -18.20
N VAL A 376 -13.91 6.36 -17.38
CA VAL A 376 -13.61 5.12 -16.66
C VAL A 376 -13.61 5.49 -15.18
N GLN A 377 -14.74 5.24 -14.53
CA GLN A 377 -14.98 5.64 -13.15
C GLN A 377 -14.66 4.49 -12.21
N LYS A 378 -13.82 4.76 -11.20
CA LYS A 378 -13.58 3.86 -10.07
C LYS A 378 -14.49 4.25 -8.91
N PHE A 379 -15.38 3.34 -8.53
CA PHE A 379 -16.25 3.48 -7.36
C PHE A 379 -15.64 2.71 -6.21
N HIS A 380 -15.46 3.39 -5.07
CA HIS A 380 -14.96 2.77 -3.86
C HIS A 380 -16.14 2.28 -3.03
N VAL A 381 -16.15 0.98 -2.72
CA VAL A 381 -17.11 0.35 -1.82
C VAL A 381 -16.41 0.14 -0.50
N SER A 382 -16.68 1.00 0.48
CA SER A 382 -16.16 0.87 1.85
C SER A 382 -17.02 -0.06 2.68
N VAL A 383 -16.40 -0.77 3.63
CA VAL A 383 -17.10 -1.59 4.60
C VAL A 383 -18.21 -0.80 5.31
N GLY A 384 -19.41 -1.37 5.36
CA GLY A 384 -20.59 -0.76 5.99
C GLY A 384 -21.27 0.33 5.15
N LYS A 385 -20.76 0.63 3.95
CA LYS A 385 -21.31 1.62 3.01
C LYS A 385 -21.68 1.02 1.65
N GLU A 386 -21.92 -0.29 1.61
CA GLU A 386 -22.12 -1.03 0.37
C GLU A 386 -23.38 -0.56 -0.37
N ARG A 387 -24.50 -0.34 0.34
CA ARG A 387 -25.74 0.19 -0.25
C ARG A 387 -25.61 1.62 -0.78
N GLU A 388 -24.85 2.46 -0.07
CA GLU A 388 -24.56 3.83 -0.50
C GLU A 388 -23.71 3.82 -1.77
N ALA A 389 -22.69 2.96 -1.82
CA ALA A 389 -21.84 2.80 -2.99
C ALA A 389 -22.61 2.30 -4.22
N VAL A 390 -23.47 1.28 -4.06
CA VAL A 390 -24.39 0.82 -5.12
C VAL A 390 -25.24 1.99 -5.62
N SER A 391 -25.79 2.81 -4.72
CA SER A 391 -26.60 3.97 -5.08
C SER A 391 -25.82 5.05 -5.83
N ASP A 392 -24.53 5.28 -5.50
CA ASP A 392 -23.65 6.21 -6.23
C ASP A 392 -23.28 5.71 -7.63
N MET A 393 -23.29 4.38 -7.86
CA MET A 393 -23.06 3.81 -9.19
C MET A 393 -24.26 4.04 -10.14
N LEU A 394 -25.50 4.05 -9.62
CA LEU A 394 -26.71 4.06 -10.46
C LEU A 394 -26.78 5.24 -11.44
N PRO A 395 -26.56 6.52 -11.05
CA PRO A 395 -26.62 7.63 -12.00
C PRO A 395 -25.65 7.46 -13.17
N TYR A 396 -24.44 6.98 -12.88
CA TYR A 396 -23.43 6.74 -13.91
C TYR A 396 -23.83 5.60 -14.85
N LEU A 397 -24.39 4.52 -14.31
CA LEU A 397 -24.85 3.42 -15.13
C LEU A 397 -26.05 3.82 -15.98
N ARG A 398 -27.05 4.50 -15.40
CA ARG A 398 -28.21 5.06 -16.12
C ARG A 398 -27.79 5.90 -17.32
N LEU A 399 -26.79 6.77 -17.16
CA LEU A 399 -26.23 7.55 -18.26
C LEU A 399 -25.80 6.69 -19.45
N GLY A 400 -25.21 5.53 -19.19
CA GLY A 400 -24.83 4.59 -20.24
C GLY A 400 -26.02 3.95 -20.96
N TYR A 401 -27.16 3.77 -20.29
CA TYR A 401 -28.37 3.19 -20.90
C TYR A 401 -29.21 4.19 -21.70
N VAL A 402 -29.01 5.50 -21.54
CA VAL A 402 -29.72 6.52 -22.33
C VAL A 402 -29.40 6.31 -23.81
N SER A 403 -30.39 5.89 -24.58
CA SER A 403 -30.21 5.50 -25.99
C SER A 403 -30.98 6.41 -26.95
N ASP A 404 -32.10 7.00 -26.51
CA ASP A 404 -32.84 7.96 -27.32
C ASP A 404 -32.15 9.35 -27.27
N PRO A 405 -31.81 9.95 -28.43
CA PRO A 405 -31.29 11.31 -28.50
C PRO A 405 -32.17 12.36 -27.81
N SER A 406 -33.50 12.18 -27.79
CA SER A 406 -34.40 13.14 -27.15
C SER A 406 -34.26 13.12 -25.61
N GLU A 407 -34.19 11.92 -25.03
CA GLU A 407 -33.88 11.72 -23.61
C GLU A 407 -32.49 12.25 -23.26
N MET A 408 -31.51 12.04 -24.15
CA MET A 408 -30.15 12.53 -23.95
C MET A 408 -30.10 14.07 -23.90
N GLN A 409 -30.86 14.78 -24.75
CA GLN A 409 -30.96 16.24 -24.68
C GLN A 409 -31.57 16.72 -23.34
N SER A 410 -32.54 15.98 -22.81
CA SER A 410 -33.10 16.26 -21.47
C SER A 410 -32.04 16.07 -20.38
N VAL A 411 -31.26 14.99 -20.44
CA VAL A 411 -30.15 14.72 -19.51
C VAL A 411 -29.08 15.82 -19.60
N ILE A 412 -28.70 16.25 -20.81
CA ILE A 412 -27.75 17.35 -21.03
C ILE A 412 -28.29 18.66 -20.44
N SER A 413 -29.58 18.93 -20.59
CA SER A 413 -30.20 20.17 -20.08
C SER A 413 -30.38 20.17 -18.56
N SER A 414 -30.53 18.99 -17.95
CA SER A 414 -30.68 18.84 -16.50
C SER A 414 -29.39 19.11 -15.74
N GLN A 415 -29.51 19.50 -14.46
CA GLN A 415 -28.40 19.60 -13.51
C GLN A 415 -28.57 18.53 -12.43
N GLY A 416 -27.46 17.91 -12.01
CA GLY A 416 -27.47 16.89 -10.94
C GLY A 416 -27.39 15.44 -11.43
N PRO A 417 -27.67 14.46 -10.54
CA PRO A 417 -27.56 13.04 -10.86
C PRO A 417 -28.61 12.61 -11.88
N ILE A 418 -28.25 11.64 -12.72
CA ILE A 418 -29.15 11.05 -13.69
C ILE A 418 -30.21 10.22 -12.95
N CYS A 419 -31.45 10.68 -13.04
CA CYS A 419 -32.61 10.04 -12.43
C CYS A 419 -33.09 8.87 -13.31
N PRO A 420 -33.87 7.93 -12.77
CA PRO A 420 -34.49 6.87 -13.57
C PRO A 420 -35.28 7.48 -14.73
N VAL A 421 -34.96 7.06 -15.97
CA VAL A 421 -35.62 7.56 -17.18
C VAL A 421 -36.86 6.72 -17.51
N SER A 422 -36.77 5.40 -17.37
CA SER A 422 -37.88 4.48 -17.59
C SER A 422 -37.80 3.24 -16.66
N PRO A 423 -38.92 2.57 -16.37
CA PRO A 423 -38.92 1.34 -15.56
C PRO A 423 -38.06 0.22 -16.15
N CYS A 424 -38.06 0.03 -17.47
CA CYS A 424 -37.23 -1.01 -18.10
C CYS A 424 -35.73 -0.71 -17.99
N MET A 425 -35.35 0.58 -17.97
CA MET A 425 -33.95 0.99 -17.86
C MET A 425 -33.45 0.74 -16.44
N GLU A 426 -34.25 1.11 -15.45
CA GLU A 426 -33.91 0.88 -14.06
C GLU A 426 -33.74 -0.61 -13.76
N ARG A 427 -34.64 -1.44 -14.32
CA ARG A 427 -34.50 -2.91 -14.25
C ARG A 427 -33.19 -3.37 -14.90
N ALA A 428 -32.88 -2.92 -16.11
CA ALA A 428 -31.67 -3.34 -16.83
C ALA A 428 -30.37 -2.92 -16.12
N VAL A 429 -30.31 -1.72 -15.56
CA VAL A 429 -29.15 -1.23 -14.77
C VAL A 429 -28.93 -2.10 -13.54
N LEU A 430 -29.99 -2.41 -12.80
CA LEU A 430 -29.90 -3.23 -11.59
C LEU A 430 -29.55 -4.69 -11.92
N ASP A 431 -30.12 -5.26 -12.99
CA ASP A 431 -29.77 -6.60 -13.47
C ASP A 431 -28.29 -6.69 -13.85
N GLN A 432 -27.76 -5.67 -14.53
CA GLN A 432 -26.35 -5.62 -14.88
C GLN A 432 -25.45 -5.61 -13.64
N LEU A 433 -25.84 -4.90 -12.58
CA LEU A 433 -25.11 -4.89 -11.31
C LEU A 433 -25.16 -6.25 -10.60
N VAL A 434 -26.34 -6.90 -10.57
CA VAL A 434 -26.49 -8.27 -10.06
C VAL A 434 -25.56 -9.21 -10.80
N ASP A 435 -25.64 -9.25 -12.13
CA ASP A 435 -24.80 -10.08 -12.98
C ASP A 435 -23.32 -9.83 -12.76
N TYR A 436 -22.92 -8.57 -12.56
CA TYR A 436 -21.54 -8.21 -12.26
C TYR A 436 -21.08 -8.76 -10.91
N PHE A 437 -21.84 -8.53 -9.84
CA PHE A 437 -21.46 -9.01 -8.51
C PHE A 437 -21.46 -10.54 -8.43
N GLU A 438 -22.43 -11.21 -9.06
CA GLU A 438 -22.47 -12.68 -9.13
C GLU A 438 -21.27 -13.24 -9.90
N ARG A 439 -20.95 -12.70 -11.08
CA ARG A 439 -19.76 -13.12 -11.85
C ARG A 439 -18.47 -12.87 -11.07
N ARG A 440 -18.36 -11.73 -10.38
CA ARG A 440 -17.18 -11.41 -9.59
C ARG A 440 -17.03 -12.35 -8.39
N LEU A 441 -18.12 -12.68 -7.70
CA LEU A 441 -18.14 -13.69 -6.63
C LEU A 441 -17.75 -15.08 -7.16
N ALA A 442 -18.26 -15.48 -8.31
CA ALA A 442 -17.93 -16.75 -8.95
C ALA A 442 -16.46 -16.84 -9.42
N GLY A 443 -15.76 -15.71 -9.54
CA GLY A 443 -14.33 -15.67 -9.83
C GLY A 443 -13.43 -16.10 -8.68
N TYR A 444 -13.96 -16.18 -7.45
CA TYR A 444 -13.23 -16.70 -6.29
C TYR A 444 -13.35 -18.23 -6.25
N PRO A 445 -12.23 -18.98 -6.10
CA PRO A 445 -12.28 -20.45 -6.10
C PRO A 445 -13.03 -21.08 -4.92
N THR A 446 -13.23 -20.33 -3.84
CA THR A 446 -13.88 -20.79 -2.62
C THR A 446 -15.11 -19.95 -2.30
N THR A 447 -16.05 -20.53 -1.57
CA THR A 447 -17.20 -19.85 -0.97
C THR A 447 -16.82 -19.18 0.36
N MET A 448 -17.70 -18.33 0.92
CA MET A 448 -17.45 -17.72 2.23
C MET A 448 -17.43 -18.76 3.36
N SER A 449 -18.29 -19.77 3.30
CA SER A 449 -18.34 -20.82 4.34
C SER A 449 -17.09 -21.69 4.32
N GLU A 450 -16.55 -22.02 3.14
CA GLU A 450 -15.28 -22.74 3.03
C GLU A 450 -14.11 -21.94 3.60
N ASP A 451 -14.07 -20.63 3.38
CA ASP A 451 -13.05 -19.76 3.98
C ASP A 451 -13.15 -19.74 5.51
N GLU A 452 -14.36 -19.67 6.08
CA GLU A 452 -14.57 -19.74 7.52
C GLU A 452 -14.08 -21.08 8.10
N CYS A 453 -14.37 -22.19 7.41
CA CYS A 453 -13.85 -23.50 7.78
C CYS A 453 -12.32 -23.56 7.71
N LEU A 454 -11.70 -22.99 6.68
CA LEU A 454 -10.24 -22.92 6.55
C LEU A 454 -9.62 -22.10 7.68
N LEU A 455 -10.22 -20.96 8.04
CA LEU A 455 -9.70 -20.09 9.09
C LEU A 455 -9.88 -20.66 10.51
N ALA A 456 -10.75 -21.66 10.68
CA ALA A 456 -10.86 -22.42 11.92
C ALA A 456 -9.70 -23.42 12.13
N ASP A 457 -8.94 -23.75 11.09
CA ASP A 457 -7.78 -24.64 11.19
C ASP A 457 -6.56 -23.91 11.80
N SER A 458 -6.17 -24.32 13.00
CA SER A 458 -5.01 -23.76 13.72
C SER A 458 -3.66 -24.05 13.03
N ASN A 459 -3.61 -25.02 12.11
CA ASN A 459 -2.39 -25.42 11.41
C ASN A 459 -2.30 -24.84 9.99
N LEU A 460 -3.22 -23.94 9.62
CA LEU A 460 -3.22 -23.33 8.30
C LEU A 460 -1.90 -22.57 8.05
N ASN A 461 -1.33 -22.77 6.87
CA ASN A 461 -0.15 -22.02 6.44
C ASN A 461 -0.40 -20.50 6.61
N PRO A 462 0.50 -19.74 7.26
CA PRO A 462 0.29 -18.31 7.54
C PRO A 462 0.02 -17.44 6.31
N LYS A 463 0.69 -17.70 5.17
CA LYS A 463 0.44 -16.98 3.91
C LYS A 463 -0.96 -17.28 3.38
N LYS A 464 -1.38 -18.55 3.43
CA LYS A 464 -2.74 -18.96 3.06
C LYS A 464 -3.77 -18.35 4.01
N LEU A 465 -3.49 -18.30 5.30
CA LEU A 465 -4.36 -17.67 6.31
C LEU A 465 -4.64 -16.21 5.97
N VAL A 466 -3.62 -15.38 5.77
CA VAL A 466 -3.84 -13.95 5.47
C VAL A 466 -4.49 -13.72 4.11
N ALA A 467 -4.20 -14.58 3.11
CA ALA A 467 -4.89 -14.55 1.83
C ALA A 467 -6.38 -14.90 1.97
N THR A 468 -6.70 -15.97 2.71
CA THR A 468 -8.08 -16.40 3.00
C THR A 468 -8.85 -15.33 3.77
N GLN A 469 -8.21 -14.66 4.75
CA GLN A 469 -8.83 -13.52 5.44
C GLN A 469 -9.21 -12.40 4.48
N LEU A 470 -8.30 -12.00 3.59
CA LEU A 470 -8.55 -10.93 2.62
C LEU A 470 -9.71 -11.29 1.67
N VAL A 471 -9.65 -12.45 1.01
CA VAL A 471 -10.68 -12.84 0.02
C VAL A 471 -12.04 -13.03 0.67
N ARG A 472 -12.11 -13.52 1.91
CA ARG A 472 -13.37 -13.62 2.67
C ARG A 472 -13.97 -12.24 2.92
N LEU A 473 -13.16 -11.24 3.31
CA LEU A 473 -13.62 -9.87 3.54
C LEU A 473 -14.08 -9.20 2.23
N GLU A 474 -13.38 -9.41 1.12
CA GLU A 474 -13.80 -8.96 -0.20
C GLU A 474 -15.16 -9.57 -0.61
N LYS A 475 -15.32 -10.90 -0.47
CA LYS A 475 -16.59 -11.59 -0.73
C LYS A 475 -17.72 -11.09 0.16
N LYS A 476 -17.45 -10.78 1.42
CA LYS A 476 -18.44 -10.19 2.33
C LYS A 476 -18.98 -8.85 1.82
N MET A 477 -18.09 -7.95 1.38
CA MET A 477 -18.49 -6.67 0.78
C MET A 477 -19.26 -6.87 -0.53
N LEU A 478 -18.80 -7.78 -1.40
CA LEU A 478 -19.48 -8.10 -2.66
C LEU A 478 -20.90 -8.66 -2.44
N ASN A 479 -21.08 -9.58 -1.50
CA ASN A 479 -22.39 -10.11 -1.14
C ASN A 479 -23.31 -9.01 -0.57
N ALA A 480 -22.78 -8.07 0.21
CA ALA A 480 -23.55 -6.93 0.71
C ALA A 480 -23.99 -5.98 -0.43
N CYS A 481 -23.12 -5.72 -1.42
CA CYS A 481 -23.49 -4.99 -2.64
C CYS A 481 -24.57 -5.72 -3.45
N LEU A 482 -24.41 -7.03 -3.65
CA LEU A 482 -25.39 -7.86 -4.35
C LEU A 482 -26.75 -7.81 -3.65
N LYS A 483 -26.77 -8.02 -2.34
CA LYS A 483 -27.98 -7.91 -1.53
C LYS A 483 -28.63 -6.54 -1.64
N ALA A 484 -27.85 -5.46 -1.53
CA ALA A 484 -28.36 -4.10 -1.67
C ALA A 484 -28.99 -3.86 -3.06
N THR A 485 -28.40 -4.42 -4.12
CA THR A 485 -28.93 -4.33 -5.48
C THR A 485 -30.24 -5.12 -5.63
N VAL A 486 -30.30 -6.34 -5.09
CA VAL A 486 -31.54 -7.15 -5.08
C VAL A 486 -32.64 -6.47 -4.27
N ASP A 487 -32.31 -5.86 -3.12
CA ASP A 487 -33.27 -5.11 -2.31
C ASP A 487 -33.85 -3.92 -3.09
N LEU A 488 -33.05 -3.25 -3.93
CA LEU A 488 -33.52 -2.17 -4.82
C LEU A 488 -34.44 -2.71 -5.91
N ILE A 489 -34.11 -3.87 -6.50
CA ILE A 489 -35.00 -4.56 -7.47
C ILE A 489 -36.36 -4.88 -6.84
N ASN A 490 -36.37 -5.37 -5.61
CA ASN A 490 -37.59 -5.70 -4.86
C ASN A 490 -38.43 -4.47 -4.49
N GLN A 491 -37.86 -3.26 -4.58
CA GLN A 491 -38.56 -1.99 -4.36
C GLN A 491 -39.10 -1.37 -5.66
N LEU A 492 -38.83 -1.97 -6.84
CA LEU A 492 -39.39 -1.49 -8.09
C LEU A 492 -40.92 -1.65 -8.11
N PRO A 493 -41.67 -0.68 -8.66
CA PRO A 493 -43.13 -0.67 -8.61
C PRO A 493 -43.78 -1.77 -9.48
N ASP A 494 -43.07 -2.28 -10.48
CA ASP A 494 -43.56 -3.33 -11.38
C ASP A 494 -42.44 -4.33 -11.71
N HIS A 495 -42.59 -5.56 -11.23
CA HIS A 495 -41.64 -6.66 -11.46
C HIS A 495 -41.84 -7.39 -12.78
N THR A 496 -42.88 -7.06 -13.55
CA THR A 496 -43.18 -7.70 -14.83
C THR A 496 -42.50 -7.02 -16.02
N VAL A 497 -41.91 -5.84 -15.79
CA VAL A 497 -41.19 -5.07 -16.81
C VAL A 497 -39.92 -5.81 -17.22
N SER A 498 -39.83 -6.14 -18.50
CA SER A 498 -38.60 -6.69 -19.09
C SER A 498 -37.52 -5.59 -19.19
N PRO A 499 -36.23 -5.91 -18.98
CA PRO A 499 -35.15 -4.94 -19.10
C PRO A 499 -35.06 -4.36 -20.52
N CYS A 500 -34.77 -3.06 -20.65
CA CYS A 500 -34.61 -2.47 -21.98
C CYS A 500 -33.40 -3.09 -22.70
N PRO A 501 -33.42 -3.20 -24.05
CA PRO A 501 -32.23 -3.54 -24.81
C PRO A 501 -31.18 -2.45 -24.65
N ALA A 502 -29.92 -2.85 -24.53
CA ALA A 502 -28.84 -1.92 -24.29
C ALA A 502 -27.60 -2.30 -25.12
N PRO A 503 -27.53 -1.86 -26.39
CA PRO A 503 -26.43 -2.21 -27.29
C PRO A 503 -25.08 -1.63 -26.84
N TYR A 504 -25.10 -0.58 -26.03
CA TYR A 504 -23.92 0.15 -25.56
C TYR A 504 -23.88 0.31 -24.04
N THR A 505 -24.30 -0.72 -23.28
CA THR A 505 -24.21 -0.70 -21.81
C THR A 505 -22.81 -0.33 -21.32
N PRO A 506 -22.69 0.38 -20.19
CA PRO A 506 -21.42 0.54 -19.50
C PRO A 506 -20.71 -0.79 -19.29
N LEU A 507 -19.38 -0.79 -19.32
CA LEU A 507 -18.57 -1.97 -19.04
C LEU A 507 -18.19 -1.96 -17.57
N LEU A 508 -18.64 -2.96 -16.81
CA LEU A 508 -18.21 -3.19 -15.43
C LEU A 508 -17.04 -4.18 -15.39
N LYS A 509 -15.98 -3.83 -14.67
CA LYS A 509 -14.74 -4.62 -14.53
C LYS A 509 -14.41 -4.93 -13.08
#